data_AF-A0A7Y6UJI3-F1
#
_entry.id   AF-A0A7Y6UJI3-F1
#
_cell.length_a   1.000
_cell.length_b   1.000
_cell.length_c   1.000
_cell.angle_alpha   90.00
_cell.angle_beta   90.00
_cell.angle_gamma   90.00
#
_symmetry.space_group_name_H-M   'P 1'
#
loop_
_entity.id
_entity.type
_entity.pdbx_description
1 polymer ?
#
loop_
_entity_poly.entity_id
_entity_poly.type
_entity_poly.pdbx_seq_one_letter_code
_entity_poly.pdbx_strand_id
1 'polypeptide(L)'
;MSYLADYTPPDLVDVTVLRIAIDARARKFVQTELARIAATADTKTSFGRLQMLREVSIMLRKLRDAWVYGGAINEPMRDLQGAKIAFDQHVDDARARFMEETIRNADGQITRREASEYRPRSDEGMGLILVSMIIAARRELFTVQHIGNGEDLRKALDAASQVSSGSLVAIEIVWQPSEDADRLSSMELEAKYPRPDIIPIQNALVGKIFCAYCSGPFPAELVSCPHCGAPAPGREAPKAA
;
A
#
# COMPACT_ATOMS: atom_id res chain seq x y z
N MET A 1 14.85 -16.58 -35.18
CA MET A 1 14.18 -15.27 -34.98
C MET A 1 14.58 -14.78 -33.61
N SER A 2 15.60 -13.93 -33.57
CA SER A 2 16.14 -13.35 -32.33
C SER A 2 15.17 -12.26 -31.88
N TYR A 3 14.52 -12.43 -30.73
CA TYR A 3 13.76 -11.37 -30.09
C TYR A 3 14.71 -10.21 -29.81
N LEU A 4 14.39 -9.03 -30.34
CA LEU A 4 15.06 -7.80 -29.98
C LEU A 4 14.92 -7.64 -28.47
N ALA A 5 16.05 -7.50 -27.78
CA ALA A 5 16.08 -7.03 -26.41
C ALA A 5 15.26 -5.74 -26.29
N ASP A 6 14.49 -5.62 -25.22
CA ASP A 6 13.58 -4.53 -24.88
C ASP A 6 14.16 -3.15 -25.20
N TYR A 7 13.89 -2.64 -26.40
CA TYR A 7 14.18 -1.26 -26.74
C TYR A 7 13.03 -0.41 -26.22
N THR A 8 13.16 0.08 -24.99
CA THR A 8 12.36 1.19 -24.49
C THR A 8 12.94 2.47 -25.08
N PRO A 9 12.21 3.22 -25.94
CA PRO A 9 12.68 4.52 -26.40
C PRO A 9 12.97 5.43 -25.19
N PRO A 10 14.08 6.19 -25.21
CA PRO A 10 14.57 6.95 -24.05
C PRO A 10 13.59 8.02 -23.53
N ASP A 11 12.59 8.37 -24.33
CA ASP A 11 11.58 9.38 -24.01
C ASP A 11 10.31 8.78 -23.38
N LEU A 12 10.19 7.45 -23.33
CA LEU A 12 9.05 6.81 -22.70
C LEU A 12 9.23 6.72 -21.19
N VAL A 13 8.14 6.96 -20.49
CA VAL A 13 8.03 6.92 -19.04
C VAL A 13 7.01 5.85 -18.66
N ASP A 14 7.44 4.96 -17.80
CA ASP A 14 6.63 3.96 -17.11
C ASP A 14 5.97 4.63 -15.89
N VAL A 15 4.70 4.31 -15.63
CA VAL A 15 4.00 4.75 -14.42
C VAL A 15 3.42 3.51 -13.75
N THR A 16 3.92 3.23 -12.55
CA THR A 16 3.55 2.05 -11.78
C THR A 16 2.98 2.45 -10.44
N VAL A 17 1.86 1.85 -10.06
CA VAL A 17 1.33 1.90 -8.69
C VAL A 17 1.59 0.57 -8.03
N LEU A 18 2.29 0.57 -6.90
CA LEU A 18 2.47 -0.60 -6.04
C LEU A 18 1.69 -0.38 -4.73
N ARG A 19 0.83 -1.34 -4.38
CA ARG A 19 0.01 -1.30 -3.17
C ARG A 19 0.34 -2.48 -2.27
N ILE A 20 0.61 -2.18 -1.00
CA ILE A 20 0.96 -3.18 0.01
C ILE A 20 0.14 -2.91 1.26
N ALA A 21 -0.67 -3.88 1.69
CA ALA A 21 -1.32 -3.81 2.99
C ALA A 21 -0.54 -4.62 4.03
N ILE A 22 -0.27 -3.98 5.17
CA ILE A 22 0.46 -4.55 6.31
C ILE A 22 -0.52 -4.76 7.46
N ASP A 23 -0.39 -5.89 8.15
CA ASP A 23 -1.23 -6.21 9.29
C ASP A 23 -0.95 -5.36 10.54
N ALA A 24 -1.85 -5.50 11.51
CA ALA A 24 -1.86 -4.74 12.74
C ALA A 24 -0.58 -4.84 13.58
N ARG A 25 0.19 -5.94 13.48
CA ARG A 25 1.42 -6.16 14.26
C ARG A 25 2.53 -5.18 13.88
N ALA A 26 2.56 -4.75 12.62
CA ALA A 26 3.55 -3.82 12.08
C ALA A 26 2.96 -2.45 11.71
N ARG A 27 1.63 -2.29 11.75
CA ARG A 27 0.92 -1.05 11.35
C ARG A 27 1.50 0.22 11.98
N LYS A 28 1.57 0.28 13.31
CA LYS A 28 2.04 1.48 14.04
C LYS A 28 3.51 1.82 13.71
N PHE A 29 4.34 0.80 13.52
CA PHE A 29 5.72 0.98 13.09
C PHE A 29 5.79 1.63 11.70
N VAL A 30 5.03 1.11 10.73
CA VAL A 30 4.99 1.67 9.36
C VAL A 30 4.49 3.11 9.37
N GLN A 31 3.42 3.43 10.10
CA GLN A 31 2.91 4.80 10.22
C GLN A 31 3.99 5.75 10.78
N THR A 32 4.67 5.33 11.84
CA THR A 32 5.71 6.13 12.50
C THR A 32 6.89 6.38 11.56
N GLU A 33 7.37 5.34 10.87
CA GLU A 33 8.49 5.48 9.94
C GLU A 33 8.11 6.32 8.71
N LEU A 34 6.92 6.15 8.13
CA LEU A 34 6.46 6.97 7.01
C LEU A 34 6.28 8.44 7.43
N ALA A 35 5.75 8.71 8.62
CA ALA A 35 5.65 10.07 9.15
C ALA A 35 7.04 10.69 9.39
N ARG A 36 8.01 9.89 9.87
CA ARG A 36 9.40 10.33 10.01
C ARG A 36 10.02 10.66 8.66
N ILE A 37 9.91 9.77 7.68
CA ILE A 37 10.41 9.97 6.31
C ILE A 37 9.77 11.23 5.71
N ALA A 38 8.45 11.38 5.82
CA ALA A 38 7.74 12.58 5.35
C ALA A 38 8.24 13.86 6.04
N ALA A 39 8.63 13.79 7.32
CA ALA A 39 9.16 14.94 8.05
C ALA A 39 10.62 15.31 7.68
N THR A 40 11.40 14.38 7.12
CA THR A 40 12.84 14.58 6.89
C THR A 40 13.28 14.53 5.42
N ALA A 41 12.47 13.95 4.53
CA ALA A 41 12.82 13.79 3.13
C ALA A 41 12.85 15.13 2.40
N ASP A 42 13.94 15.39 1.66
CA ASP A 42 14.02 16.50 0.72
C ASP A 42 13.35 16.12 -0.62
N THR A 43 12.05 16.36 -0.71
CA THR A 43 11.27 16.03 -1.91
C THR A 43 11.48 17.02 -3.06
N LYS A 44 12.18 18.15 -2.83
CA LYS A 44 12.54 19.12 -3.90
C LYS A 44 13.58 18.54 -4.85
N THR A 45 14.51 17.76 -4.33
CA THR A 45 15.63 17.23 -5.13
C THR A 45 15.36 15.82 -5.63
N SER A 46 15.85 15.50 -6.84
CA SER A 46 15.77 14.15 -7.39
C SER A 46 16.51 13.13 -6.51
N PHE A 47 17.59 13.55 -5.86
CA PHE A 47 18.33 12.71 -4.91
C PHE A 47 17.50 12.39 -3.67
N GLY A 48 16.87 13.38 -3.04
CA GLY A 48 16.04 13.14 -1.86
C GLY A 48 14.80 12.30 -2.16
N ARG A 49 14.16 12.50 -3.32
CA ARG A 49 13.09 11.61 -3.83
C ARG A 49 13.57 10.17 -4.02
N LEU A 50 14.77 9.97 -4.55
CA LEU A 50 15.35 8.64 -4.71
C LEU A 50 15.67 7.98 -3.36
N GLN A 51 16.20 8.73 -2.39
CA GLN A 51 16.45 8.22 -1.03
C GLN A 51 15.15 7.79 -0.37
N MET A 52 14.10 8.62 -0.47
CA MET A 52 12.76 8.29 0.03
C MET A 52 12.23 6.99 -0.59
N LEU A 53 12.28 6.85 -1.91
CA LEU A 53 11.87 5.62 -2.61
C LEU A 53 12.59 4.38 -2.04
N ARG A 54 13.92 4.44 -1.94
CA ARG A 54 14.74 3.32 -1.45
C ARG A 54 14.44 2.97 0.00
N GLU A 55 14.34 3.98 0.87
CA GLU A 55 14.07 3.80 2.29
C GLU A 55 12.73 3.11 2.52
N VAL A 56 11.67 3.58 1.84
CA VAL A 56 10.34 2.97 1.90
C VAL A 56 10.35 1.55 1.32
N SER A 57 10.97 1.33 0.15
CA SER A 57 11.07 -0.01 -0.45
C SER A 57 11.77 -1.02 0.48
N ILE A 58 12.89 -0.61 1.09
CA ILE A 58 13.66 -1.47 2.01
C ILE A 58 12.86 -1.77 3.27
N MET A 59 12.21 -0.75 3.86
CA MET A 59 11.36 -0.92 5.04
C MET A 59 10.24 -1.92 4.77
N LEU A 60 9.46 -1.74 3.70
CA LEU A 60 8.34 -2.62 3.36
C LEU A 60 8.80 -4.05 3.08
N ARG A 61 9.96 -4.23 2.46
CA ARG A 61 10.56 -5.55 2.20
C ARG A 61 10.97 -6.29 3.48
N LYS A 62 11.44 -5.57 4.50
CA LYS A 62 11.77 -6.16 5.82
C LYS A 62 10.51 -6.66 6.54
N LEU A 63 9.33 -6.17 6.17
CA LEU A 63 8.04 -6.54 6.77
C LEU A 63 7.29 -7.64 6.01
N ARG A 64 8.02 -8.47 5.24
CA ARG A 64 7.44 -9.55 4.41
C ARG A 64 6.45 -10.47 5.13
N ASP A 65 6.68 -10.74 6.41
CA ASP A 65 5.85 -11.64 7.21
C ASP A 65 4.57 -10.98 7.75
N ALA A 66 4.41 -9.67 7.51
CA ALA A 66 3.24 -8.87 7.88
C ALA A 66 2.42 -8.44 6.65
N TRP A 67 2.81 -8.85 5.44
CA TRP A 67 2.05 -8.59 4.21
C TRP A 67 0.74 -9.38 4.21
N VAL A 68 -0.37 -8.68 3.98
CA VAL A 68 -1.69 -9.31 3.90
C VAL A 68 -2.42 -9.06 2.58
N TYR A 69 -2.15 -7.94 1.90
CA TYR A 69 -2.57 -7.71 0.53
C TYR A 69 -1.42 -7.15 -0.31
N GLY A 70 -1.45 -7.45 -1.61
CA GLY A 70 -0.57 -6.87 -2.62
C GLY A 70 -1.36 -6.50 -3.87
N GLY A 71 -0.91 -5.47 -4.58
CA GLY A 71 -1.51 -5.04 -5.84
C GLY A 71 -0.54 -4.21 -6.66
N ALA A 72 -0.65 -4.30 -7.98
CA ALA A 72 0.12 -3.44 -8.88
C ALA A 72 -0.72 -3.01 -10.07
N ILE A 73 -0.54 -1.76 -10.49
CA ILE A 73 -1.05 -1.23 -11.76
C ILE A 73 0.16 -0.77 -12.56
N ASN A 74 0.28 -1.25 -13.79
CA ASN A 74 1.31 -0.82 -14.72
C ASN A 74 0.65 -0.15 -15.92
N GLU A 75 0.89 1.14 -16.07
CA GLU A 75 0.42 1.90 -17.22
C GLU A 75 1.27 1.58 -18.45
N PRO A 76 0.68 1.50 -19.66
CA PRO A 76 1.48 1.46 -20.88
C PRO A 76 2.46 2.63 -20.92
N MET A 77 3.73 2.32 -21.18
CA MET A 77 4.78 3.32 -21.32
C MET A 77 4.39 4.35 -22.38
N ARG A 78 4.57 5.62 -22.06
CA ARG A 78 4.07 6.75 -22.86
C ARG A 78 5.02 7.93 -22.77
N ASP A 79 4.79 8.97 -23.56
CA ASP A 79 5.59 10.18 -23.48
C ASP A 79 5.44 10.87 -22.10
N LEU A 80 6.32 11.84 -21.83
CA LEU A 80 6.37 12.52 -20.54
C LEU A 80 5.04 13.20 -20.17
N GLN A 81 4.32 13.77 -21.15
CA GLN A 81 3.06 14.47 -20.89
C GLN A 81 1.96 13.49 -20.50
N GLY A 82 1.79 12.41 -21.27
CA GLY A 82 0.84 11.35 -20.95
C GLY A 82 1.17 10.68 -19.63
N ALA A 83 2.46 10.49 -19.31
CA ALA A 83 2.89 9.89 -18.06
C ALA A 83 2.59 10.79 -16.87
N LYS A 84 2.77 12.11 -17.01
CA LYS A 84 2.35 13.07 -15.98
C LYS A 84 0.85 12.98 -15.69
N ILE A 85 0.01 12.95 -16.73
CA ILE A 85 -1.45 12.85 -16.56
C ILE A 85 -1.81 11.57 -15.80
N ALA A 86 -1.23 10.43 -16.20
CA ALA A 86 -1.46 9.15 -15.53
C ALA A 86 -1.01 9.18 -14.06
N PHE A 87 0.18 9.71 -13.81
CA PHE A 87 0.74 9.84 -12.47
C PHE A 87 -0.17 10.69 -11.58
N ASP A 88 -0.57 11.88 -12.04
CA ASP A 88 -1.43 12.78 -11.28
C ASP A 88 -2.78 12.11 -10.97
N GLN A 89 -3.38 11.40 -11.93
CA GLN A 89 -4.62 10.63 -11.73
C GLN A 89 -4.47 9.59 -10.61
N HIS A 90 -3.40 8.81 -10.63
CA HIS A 90 -3.15 7.80 -9.58
C HIS A 90 -2.91 8.42 -8.20
N VAL A 91 -2.26 9.59 -8.14
CA VAL A 91 -2.06 10.34 -6.90
C VAL A 91 -3.38 10.87 -6.35
N ASP A 92 -4.20 11.48 -7.21
CA ASP A 92 -5.50 12.04 -6.83
C ASP A 92 -6.46 10.93 -6.37
N ASP A 93 -6.51 9.81 -7.10
CA ASP A 93 -7.32 8.65 -6.73
C ASP A 93 -6.89 8.04 -5.39
N ALA A 94 -5.58 7.99 -5.11
CA ALA A 94 -5.08 7.50 -3.83
C ALA A 94 -5.46 8.44 -2.67
N ARG A 95 -5.41 9.76 -2.88
CA ARG A 95 -5.75 10.78 -1.89
C ARG A 95 -7.25 10.92 -1.65
N ALA A 96 -8.07 10.76 -2.68
CA ALA A 96 -9.54 10.81 -2.56
C ALA A 96 -10.11 9.73 -1.63
N ARG A 97 -9.32 8.70 -1.32
CA ARG A 97 -9.70 7.57 -0.45
C ARG A 97 -9.26 7.73 1.00
N PHE A 98 -8.63 8.86 1.34
CA PHE A 98 -8.27 9.20 2.72
C PHE A 98 -9.51 9.55 3.52
N MET A 99 -9.54 9.10 4.76
CA MET A 99 -10.40 9.73 5.76
C MET A 99 -9.76 11.05 6.20
N GLU A 100 -8.50 11.01 6.67
CA GLU A 100 -7.78 12.20 7.10
C GLU A 100 -6.29 12.17 6.70
N GLU A 101 -5.83 13.21 6.01
CA GLU A 101 -4.40 13.46 5.71
C GLU A 101 -3.82 14.39 6.79
N THR A 102 -3.06 13.83 7.74
CA THR A 102 -2.51 14.59 8.88
C THR A 102 -1.08 15.09 8.65
N ILE A 103 -0.36 14.51 7.70
CA ILE A 103 0.98 14.97 7.27
C ILE A 103 1.12 14.87 5.76
N ARG A 104 1.68 15.91 5.14
CA ARG A 104 2.01 15.94 3.72
C ARG A 104 3.37 16.60 3.52
N ASN A 105 4.20 16.04 2.64
CA ASN A 105 5.46 16.64 2.19
C ASN A 105 5.46 16.68 0.66
N ALA A 106 5.24 17.86 0.09
CA ALA A 106 5.23 18.06 -1.35
C ALA A 106 6.14 19.23 -1.71
N ASP A 107 7.04 19.03 -2.68
CA ASP A 107 8.03 20.03 -3.11
C ASP A 107 8.77 20.68 -1.92
N GLY A 108 9.13 19.85 -0.94
CA GLY A 108 9.80 20.20 0.33
C GLY A 108 9.01 21.14 1.23
N GLN A 109 7.71 21.29 1.00
CA GLN A 109 6.80 21.93 1.94
C GLN A 109 6.12 20.85 2.77
N ILE A 110 6.35 20.92 4.09
CA ILE A 110 5.74 19.99 5.04
C ILE A 110 4.55 20.70 5.68
N THR A 111 3.37 20.09 5.54
CA THR A 111 2.17 20.51 6.26
C THR A 111 1.76 19.43 7.25
N ARG A 112 1.24 19.86 8.39
CA ARG A 112 0.66 18.98 9.42
C ARG A 112 -0.71 19.51 9.82
N ARG A 113 -1.63 18.59 10.10
CA ARG A 113 -2.97 18.87 10.61
C ARG A 113 -3.21 17.98 11.81
N GLU A 114 -3.93 18.50 12.79
CA GLU A 114 -4.41 17.67 13.90
C GLU A 114 -5.47 16.72 13.38
N ALA A 115 -5.39 15.46 13.82
CA ALA A 115 -6.40 14.46 13.56
C ALA A 115 -7.70 14.83 14.29
N SER A 116 -8.85 14.47 13.71
CA SER A 116 -10.08 14.53 14.47
C SER A 116 -10.10 13.45 15.56
N GLU A 117 -10.89 13.68 16.61
CA GLU A 117 -11.14 12.63 17.60
C GLU A 117 -11.97 11.52 16.97
N TYR A 118 -11.32 10.38 16.71
CA TYR A 118 -11.96 9.16 16.22
C TYR A 118 -11.87 8.04 17.24
N ARG A 119 -12.99 7.33 17.46
CA ARG A 119 -13.02 6.10 18.25
C ARG A 119 -13.26 4.91 17.31
N PRO A 120 -12.34 3.94 17.23
CA PRO A 120 -12.52 2.75 16.41
C PRO A 120 -13.81 2.03 16.74
N ARG A 121 -14.51 1.57 15.70
CA ARG A 121 -15.63 0.64 15.85
C ARG A 121 -15.11 -0.76 16.14
N SER A 122 -15.94 -1.58 16.78
CA SER A 122 -15.57 -2.97 17.13
C SER A 122 -15.31 -3.84 15.89
N ASP A 123 -15.93 -3.53 14.76
CA ASP A 123 -15.73 -4.22 13.48
C ASP A 123 -14.46 -3.77 12.74
N GLU A 124 -13.77 -2.72 13.19
CA GLU A 124 -12.51 -2.27 12.60
C GLU A 124 -11.28 -2.98 13.21
N GLY A 125 -11.43 -3.52 14.41
CA GLY A 125 -10.39 -4.27 15.11
C GLY A 125 -9.10 -3.47 15.29
N MET A 126 -7.96 -4.16 15.13
CA MET A 126 -6.65 -3.50 15.21
C MET A 126 -6.24 -2.80 13.91
N GLY A 127 -6.99 -2.97 12.82
CA GLY A 127 -6.79 -2.32 11.53
C GLY A 127 -5.52 -2.73 10.78
N LEU A 128 -5.51 -2.40 9.49
CA LEU A 128 -4.41 -2.55 8.54
C LEU A 128 -3.84 -1.17 8.20
N ILE A 129 -2.67 -1.14 7.56
CA ILE A 129 -2.19 0.04 6.82
C ILE A 129 -1.96 -0.35 5.37
N LEU A 130 -2.50 0.44 4.45
CA LEU A 130 -2.21 0.38 3.03
C LEU A 130 -1.15 1.43 2.69
N VAL A 131 -0.07 1.00 2.04
CA VAL A 131 0.94 1.88 1.45
C VAL A 131 0.84 1.78 -0.06
N SER A 132 0.62 2.91 -0.73
CA SER A 132 0.61 3.06 -2.18
C SER A 132 1.85 3.84 -2.62
N MET A 133 2.64 3.25 -3.49
CA MET A 133 3.81 3.87 -4.11
C MET A 133 3.51 4.10 -5.59
N ILE A 134 3.38 5.36 -6.01
CA ILE A 134 3.17 5.74 -7.40
C ILE A 134 4.51 6.20 -7.95
N ILE A 135 5.09 5.46 -8.88
CA ILE A 135 6.46 5.64 -9.37
C ILE A 135 6.40 5.94 -10.86
N ALA A 136 7.05 7.01 -11.30
CA ALA A 136 7.28 7.29 -12.72
C ALA A 136 8.77 7.18 -13.04
N ALA A 137 9.15 6.41 -14.07
CA ALA A 137 10.55 6.19 -14.43
C ALA A 137 10.78 6.07 -15.95
N ARG A 138 11.94 6.52 -16.45
CA ARG A 138 12.40 6.37 -17.85
C ARG A 138 12.95 4.97 -18.14
N ARG A 139 12.28 3.96 -17.60
CA ARG A 139 12.54 2.54 -17.79
C ARG A 139 11.35 1.78 -17.26
N GLU A 140 11.14 0.58 -17.76
CA GLU A 140 10.23 -0.35 -17.11
C GLU A 140 10.75 -0.71 -15.71
N LEU A 141 9.88 -0.59 -14.70
CA LEU A 141 10.19 -0.96 -13.34
C LEU A 141 10.07 -2.49 -13.17
N PHE A 142 8.89 -3.04 -13.43
CA PHE A 142 8.66 -4.48 -13.40
C PHE A 142 7.44 -4.87 -14.22
N THR A 143 7.54 -5.97 -14.97
CA THR A 143 6.42 -6.54 -15.73
C THR A 143 5.60 -7.46 -14.82
N VAL A 144 4.69 -6.88 -14.04
CA VAL A 144 3.72 -7.68 -13.27
C VAL A 144 2.33 -7.19 -13.62
N GLN A 145 1.62 -7.95 -14.45
CA GLN A 145 0.22 -7.62 -14.75
C GLN A 145 -0.65 -7.72 -13.48
N HIS A 146 -0.29 -8.61 -12.54
CA HIS A 146 -0.99 -8.83 -11.27
C HIS A 146 -0.01 -9.34 -10.20
N ILE A 147 0.03 -8.72 -9.01
CA ILE A 147 0.78 -9.26 -7.86
C ILE A 147 0.03 -10.49 -7.36
N GLY A 148 0.48 -11.70 -7.71
CA GLY A 148 -0.24 -12.95 -7.41
C GLY A 148 0.09 -13.55 -6.05
N ASN A 149 1.24 -13.18 -5.48
CA ASN A 149 1.77 -13.71 -4.23
C ASN A 149 2.84 -12.78 -3.63
N GLY A 150 3.39 -13.16 -2.47
CA GLY A 150 4.43 -12.38 -1.81
C GLY A 150 5.76 -12.31 -2.59
N GLU A 151 6.09 -13.30 -3.41
CA GLU A 151 7.32 -13.27 -4.22
C GLU A 151 7.24 -12.23 -5.34
N ASP A 152 6.07 -12.04 -5.96
CA ASP A 152 5.85 -10.98 -6.94
C ASP A 152 6.00 -9.59 -6.30
N LEU A 153 5.47 -9.43 -5.08
CA LEU A 153 5.59 -8.20 -4.29
C LEU A 153 7.04 -7.92 -3.89
N ARG A 154 7.80 -8.95 -3.53
CA ARG A 154 9.23 -8.86 -3.24
C ARG A 154 10.02 -8.37 -4.47
N LYS A 155 9.75 -8.93 -5.65
CA LYS A 155 10.39 -8.52 -6.91
C LYS A 155 10.06 -7.07 -7.27
N ALA A 156 8.80 -6.65 -7.11
CA ALA A 156 8.37 -5.28 -7.35
C ALA A 156 9.11 -4.28 -6.42
N LEU A 157 9.22 -4.59 -5.13
CA LEU A 157 9.97 -3.77 -4.17
C LEU A 157 11.47 -3.75 -4.47
N ASP A 158 12.05 -4.87 -4.89
CA ASP A 158 13.46 -4.91 -5.31
C ASP A 158 13.69 -4.01 -6.53
N ALA A 159 12.84 -4.09 -7.55
CA ALA A 159 12.91 -3.23 -8.73
C ALA A 159 12.80 -1.74 -8.38
N ALA A 160 11.84 -1.38 -7.52
CA ALA A 160 11.69 -0.01 -7.02
C ALA A 160 12.96 0.48 -6.29
N SER A 161 13.62 -0.37 -5.51
CA SER A 161 14.86 -0.01 -4.80
C SER A 161 16.08 0.18 -5.71
N GLN A 162 16.07 -0.44 -6.90
CA GLN A 162 17.15 -0.40 -7.88
C GLN A 162 17.04 0.79 -8.85
N VAL A 163 15.98 1.59 -8.77
CA VAL A 163 15.84 2.82 -9.55
C VAL A 163 17.06 3.72 -9.34
N SER A 164 17.51 4.35 -10.42
CA SER A 164 18.63 5.30 -10.41
C SER A 164 18.13 6.75 -10.44
N SER A 165 18.98 7.69 -10.04
CA SER A 165 18.65 9.11 -10.09
C SER A 165 18.42 9.63 -11.52
N GLY A 166 19.06 9.00 -12.52
CA GLY A 166 18.89 9.36 -13.93
C GLY A 166 17.60 8.83 -14.54
N SER A 167 17.00 7.79 -13.95
CA SER A 167 15.77 7.17 -14.46
C SER A 167 14.51 7.61 -13.73
N LEU A 168 14.60 8.02 -12.45
CA LEU A 168 13.43 8.45 -11.68
C LEU A 168 12.89 9.79 -12.21
N VAL A 169 11.61 9.79 -12.60
CA VAL A 169 10.90 11.00 -13.05
C VAL A 169 10.14 11.62 -11.88
N ALA A 170 9.27 10.83 -11.24
CA ALA A 170 8.45 11.26 -10.11
C ALA A 170 8.17 10.09 -9.16
N ILE A 171 7.86 10.40 -7.92
CA ILE A 171 7.46 9.43 -6.90
C ILE A 171 6.48 10.10 -5.95
N GLU A 172 5.38 9.42 -5.64
CA GLU A 172 4.49 9.76 -4.55
C GLU A 172 4.34 8.53 -3.66
N ILE A 173 4.44 8.73 -2.33
CA ILE A 173 4.16 7.71 -1.33
C ILE A 173 2.93 8.17 -0.55
N VAL A 174 1.91 7.34 -0.56
CA VAL A 174 0.61 7.63 0.05
C VAL A 174 0.26 6.47 0.99
N TRP A 175 -0.07 6.74 2.26
CA TRP A 175 -0.48 5.69 3.19
C TRP A 175 -1.75 6.03 3.96
N GLN A 176 -2.55 5.00 4.24
CA GLN A 176 -3.76 5.13 5.04
C GLN A 176 -3.95 3.89 5.92
N PRO A 177 -4.49 4.05 7.14
CA PRO A 177 -4.84 5.31 7.78
C PRO A 177 -3.57 6.12 8.16
N SER A 178 -3.70 7.45 8.23
CA SER A 178 -2.56 8.30 8.63
C SER A 178 -2.29 8.18 10.13
N GLU A 179 -3.37 8.08 10.90
CA GLU A 179 -3.35 8.03 12.37
C GLU A 179 -3.60 6.64 12.93
N ASP A 180 -3.16 6.41 14.17
CA ASP A 180 -3.37 5.11 14.82
C ASP A 180 -4.83 4.89 15.23
N ALA A 181 -5.58 5.95 15.52
CA ALA A 181 -6.98 5.85 15.93
C ALA A 181 -7.89 5.54 14.73
N ASP A 182 -7.59 6.07 13.55
CA ASP A 182 -8.28 5.72 12.31
C ASP A 182 -7.90 4.28 11.93
N ARG A 183 -8.89 3.37 11.84
CA ARG A 183 -8.66 1.93 11.65
C ARG A 183 -9.28 1.48 10.34
N LEU A 184 -8.44 0.92 9.47
CA LEU A 184 -8.86 0.34 8.21
C LEU A 184 -8.99 -1.19 8.34
N SER A 185 -10.22 -1.72 8.36
CA SER A 185 -10.42 -3.18 8.33
C SER A 185 -10.13 -3.77 6.95
N SER A 186 -9.91 -5.08 6.85
CA SER A 186 -9.78 -5.75 5.55
C SER A 186 -11.06 -5.65 4.71
N MET A 187 -12.24 -5.65 5.36
CA MET A 187 -13.51 -5.51 4.66
C MET A 187 -13.65 -4.13 4.02
N GLU A 188 -13.30 -3.10 4.77
CA GLU A 188 -13.30 -1.74 4.26
C GLU A 188 -12.23 -1.54 3.19
N LEU A 189 -11.05 -2.12 3.38
CA LEU A 189 -9.97 -2.11 2.39
C LEU A 189 -10.42 -2.72 1.06
N GLU A 190 -11.08 -3.89 1.07
CA GLU A 190 -11.61 -4.53 -0.14
C GLU A 190 -12.78 -3.76 -0.77
N ALA A 191 -13.59 -3.07 0.04
CA ALA A 191 -14.66 -2.21 -0.47
C ALA A 191 -14.10 -0.95 -1.15
N LYS A 192 -13.04 -0.37 -0.58
CA LYS A 192 -12.31 0.75 -1.19
C LYS A 192 -11.57 0.27 -2.44
N TYR A 193 -10.81 -0.80 -2.36
CA TYR A 193 -9.93 -1.31 -3.43
C TYR A 193 -10.39 -2.70 -3.88
N PRO A 194 -11.37 -2.79 -4.80
CA PRO A 194 -11.86 -4.06 -5.29
C PRO A 194 -10.81 -4.76 -6.16
N ARG A 195 -10.93 -6.08 -6.33
CA ARG A 195 -10.07 -6.83 -7.24
C ARG A 195 -10.24 -6.33 -8.69
N PRO A 196 -9.16 -6.24 -9.49
CA PRO A 196 -7.80 -6.73 -9.21
C PRO A 196 -6.86 -5.73 -8.52
N ASP A 197 -7.32 -4.55 -8.07
CA ASP A 197 -6.45 -3.47 -7.56
C ASP A 197 -5.57 -3.90 -6.38
N ILE A 198 -6.12 -4.75 -5.52
CA ILE A 198 -5.41 -5.48 -4.48
C ILE A 198 -5.96 -6.90 -4.41
N ILE A 199 -5.10 -7.84 -4.03
CA ILE A 199 -5.48 -9.22 -3.73
C ILE A 199 -4.86 -9.68 -2.41
N PRO A 200 -5.55 -10.54 -1.64
CA PRO A 200 -4.97 -11.15 -0.45
C PRO A 200 -3.72 -11.96 -0.80
N ILE A 201 -2.67 -11.81 0.00
CA ILE A 201 -1.51 -12.71 -0.06
C ILE A 201 -1.96 -14.10 0.43
N GLN A 202 -1.40 -15.16 -0.15
CA GLN A 202 -1.74 -16.53 0.20
C GLN A 202 -1.63 -16.75 1.72
N ASN A 203 -2.67 -17.37 2.31
CA ASN A 203 -2.80 -17.65 3.74
C ASN A 203 -2.97 -16.43 4.66
N ALA A 204 -3.12 -15.21 4.13
CA ALA A 204 -3.49 -14.06 4.94
C ALA A 204 -4.91 -14.25 5.50
N LEU A 205 -5.07 -14.06 6.82
CA LEU A 205 -6.36 -14.11 7.50
C LEU A 205 -7.07 -12.75 7.37
N VAL A 206 -7.55 -12.47 6.17
CA VAL A 206 -8.18 -11.19 5.80
C VAL A 206 -9.37 -11.40 4.87
N GLY A 207 -10.16 -10.36 4.70
CA GLY A 207 -11.35 -10.32 3.85
C GLY A 207 -12.62 -10.51 4.66
N LYS A 208 -13.76 -10.54 3.97
CA LYS A 208 -15.08 -10.69 4.59
C LYS A 208 -15.40 -12.16 4.89
N ILE A 209 -15.76 -12.46 6.13
CA ILE A 209 -16.34 -13.75 6.55
C ILE A 209 -17.70 -13.55 7.19
N PHE A 210 -18.47 -14.63 7.36
CA PHE A 210 -19.77 -14.62 8.01
C PHE A 210 -19.72 -15.41 9.32
N CYS A 211 -20.31 -14.86 10.38
CA CYS A 211 -20.37 -15.52 11.67
C CYS A 211 -21.26 -16.77 11.61
N ALA A 212 -20.76 -17.91 12.10
CA ALA A 212 -21.52 -19.16 12.14
C ALA A 212 -22.73 -19.12 13.10
N TYR A 213 -22.81 -18.12 13.98
CA TYR A 213 -23.83 -18.03 15.03
C TYR A 213 -24.92 -17.00 14.71
N CYS A 214 -24.54 -15.78 14.33
CA CYS A 214 -25.50 -14.71 14.02
C CYS A 214 -25.62 -14.40 12.52
N SER A 215 -24.85 -15.06 11.66
CA SER A 215 -24.77 -14.80 10.21
C SER A 215 -24.34 -13.38 9.81
N GLY A 216 -23.90 -12.55 10.76
CA GLY A 216 -23.40 -11.20 10.48
C GLY A 216 -22.03 -11.24 9.78
N PRO A 217 -21.78 -10.38 8.77
CA PRO A 217 -20.47 -10.26 8.13
C PRO A 217 -19.48 -9.54 9.04
N PHE A 218 -18.22 -9.96 9.04
CA PHE A 218 -17.14 -9.29 9.77
C PHE A 218 -15.75 -9.62 9.17
N PRO A 219 -14.70 -8.84 9.48
CA PRO A 219 -13.36 -9.07 8.94
C PRO A 219 -12.70 -10.34 9.50
N ALA A 220 -12.02 -11.09 8.65
CA ALA A 220 -11.41 -12.38 8.99
C ALA A 220 -10.24 -12.28 9.97
N GLU A 221 -9.63 -11.10 10.10
CA GLU A 221 -8.55 -10.86 11.05
C GLU A 221 -9.03 -10.84 12.51
N LEU A 222 -10.33 -10.59 12.76
CA LEU A 222 -10.89 -10.53 14.11
C LEU A 222 -10.92 -11.91 14.78
N VAL A 223 -10.68 -11.94 16.10
CA VAL A 223 -10.73 -13.17 16.92
C VAL A 223 -12.16 -13.58 17.28
N SER A 224 -13.10 -12.64 17.29
CA SER A 224 -14.49 -12.84 17.66
C SER A 224 -15.40 -11.97 16.79
N CYS A 225 -16.63 -12.43 16.58
CA CYS A 225 -17.66 -11.69 15.89
C CYS A 225 -18.01 -10.39 16.65
N PRO A 226 -17.92 -9.21 16.02
CA PRO A 226 -18.24 -7.94 16.68
C PRO A 226 -19.73 -7.78 16.98
N HIS A 227 -20.61 -8.60 16.35
CA HIS A 227 -22.06 -8.51 16.52
C HIS A 227 -22.59 -9.31 17.72
N CYS A 228 -22.00 -10.49 17.99
CA CYS A 228 -22.51 -11.41 19.02
C CYS A 228 -21.44 -11.98 19.96
N GLY A 229 -20.16 -11.65 19.76
CA GLY A 229 -19.05 -12.12 20.61
C GLY A 229 -18.60 -13.56 20.36
N ALA A 230 -19.27 -14.31 19.48
CA ALA A 230 -18.89 -15.69 19.17
C ALA A 230 -17.49 -15.79 18.54
N PRO A 231 -16.72 -16.87 18.78
CA PRO A 231 -15.38 -17.01 18.24
C PRO A 231 -15.38 -17.03 16.70
N ALA A 232 -14.29 -16.49 16.11
CA ALA A 232 -14.10 -16.56 14.67
C ALA A 232 -13.83 -18.02 14.22
N PRO A 233 -14.26 -18.41 13.00
CA PRO A 233 -14.02 -19.75 12.47
C PRO A 233 -12.54 -20.15 12.54
N GLY A 234 -12.25 -21.37 13.01
CA GLY A 234 -10.89 -21.89 13.13
C GLY A 234 -10.07 -21.32 14.30
N ARG A 235 -10.68 -20.49 15.18
CA ARG A 235 -10.05 -19.94 16.40
C ARG A 235 -10.75 -20.41 17.69
N GLU A 236 -11.38 -21.59 17.66
CA GLU A 236 -11.94 -22.20 18.87
C GLU A 236 -10.82 -22.38 19.91
N ALA A 237 -11.06 -21.94 21.14
CA ALA A 237 -10.19 -22.27 22.26
C ALA A 237 -10.11 -23.80 22.38
N PRO A 238 -8.94 -24.39 22.66
CA PRO A 238 -8.88 -25.81 22.98
C PRO A 238 -9.88 -26.08 24.10
N LYS A 239 -10.81 -27.04 23.89
CA LYS A 239 -11.71 -27.47 24.95
C LYS A 239 -10.84 -27.85 26.15
N ALA A 240 -11.08 -27.19 27.28
CA ALA A 240 -10.49 -27.61 28.54
C ALA A 240 -10.81 -29.10 28.75
N ALA A 241 -9.76 -29.91 28.85
CA ALA A 241 -9.86 -31.33 29.17
C ALA A 241 -10.35 -31.53 30.61
#